data_AF-A0A432T6E3-F1
#
_entry.id   AF-A0A432T6E3-F1
#
_cell.length_a   1.000
_cell.length_b   1.000
_cell.length_c   1.000
_cell.angle_alpha   90.00
_cell.angle_beta   90.00
_cell.angle_gamma   90.00
#
_symmetry.space_group_name_H-M   'P 1'
#
loop_
_entity.id
_entity.type
_entity.pdbx_description
1 polymer ?
#
loop_
_entity_poly.entity_id
_entity_poly.type
_entity_poly.pdbx_seq_one_letter_code
_entity_poly.pdbx_strand_id
1 'polypeptide(L)'
;MQIAVEAHHGMETIEQTFYMCHHKDKLASLVRLLSVHQFEHGMIFCNTKALVKEVVDYLDSKGFDAVSLHGDMEQREREQILIRFKHH
;
A
#
# COMPACT_ATOMS: atom_id res chain seq x y z
N MET A 1 0.44 1.51 -40.92
CA MET A 1 1.14 1.88 -39.67
C MET A 1 0.52 1.08 -38.55
N GLN A 2 1.13 -0.05 -38.20
CA GLN A 2 0.68 -0.91 -37.09
C GLN A 2 1.50 -0.53 -35.87
N ILE A 3 0.84 -0.11 -34.80
CA ILE A 3 1.46 -0.04 -33.47
C ILE A 3 1.05 -1.33 -32.77
N ALA A 4 1.96 -2.31 -32.74
CA ALA A 4 1.85 -3.45 -31.86
C ALA A 4 2.45 -3.02 -30.51
N VAL A 5 1.60 -2.95 -29.47
CA VAL A 5 2.10 -2.95 -28.10
C VAL A 5 2.40 -4.41 -27.78
N GLU A 6 3.67 -4.77 -27.81
CA GLU A 6 4.13 -6.04 -27.25
C GLU A 6 4.00 -5.96 -25.73
N ALA A 7 2.81 -6.28 -25.22
CA ALA A 7 2.62 -6.54 -23.81
C ALA A 7 3.24 -7.89 -23.48
N HIS A 8 4.57 -7.93 -23.34
CA HIS A 8 5.24 -8.97 -22.58
C HIS A 8 5.09 -8.63 -21.09
N HIS A 9 3.97 -9.03 -20.50
CA HIS A 9 3.91 -9.33 -19.08
C HIS A 9 3.59 -10.81 -18.97
N GLY A 10 4.52 -11.57 -18.40
CA GLY A 10 4.22 -12.93 -17.96
C GLY A 10 2.97 -12.89 -17.09
N MET A 11 2.17 -13.95 -17.15
CA MET A 11 1.01 -14.11 -16.28
C MET A 11 1.48 -14.26 -14.83
N GLU A 12 1.91 -13.17 -14.20
CA GLU A 12 1.84 -13.04 -12.75
C GLU A 12 0.36 -12.87 -12.45
N THR A 13 -0.24 -13.93 -11.89
CA THR A 13 -1.67 -13.96 -11.58
C THR A 13 -1.91 -13.00 -10.41
N ILE A 14 -2.35 -11.78 -10.69
CA ILE A 14 -2.78 -10.84 -9.65
C ILE A 14 -4.12 -11.35 -9.10
N GLU A 15 -4.10 -11.88 -7.88
CA GLU A 15 -5.32 -12.19 -7.14
C GLU A 15 -6.00 -10.90 -6.68
N GLN A 16 -7.27 -10.74 -7.00
CA GLN A 16 -8.06 -9.56 -6.64
C GLN A 16 -9.24 -9.98 -5.77
N THR A 17 -9.31 -9.43 -4.56
CA THR A 17 -10.36 -9.72 -3.59
C THR A 17 -11.00 -8.42 -3.12
N PHE A 18 -12.31 -8.46 -2.87
CA PHE A 18 -13.06 -7.34 -2.31
C PHE A 18 -13.60 -7.69 -0.93
N TYR A 19 -13.36 -6.81 0.04
CA TYR A 19 -13.84 -6.96 1.42
C TYR A 19 -14.85 -5.87 1.76
N MET A 20 -16.08 -6.28 2.09
CA MET A 20 -17.10 -5.37 2.58
C MET A 20 -16.89 -5.09 4.07
N CYS A 21 -16.84 -3.83 4.44
CA CYS A 21 -16.82 -3.38 5.84
C CYS A 21 -17.58 -2.06 6.00
N HIS A 22 -18.05 -1.78 7.20
CA HIS A 22 -18.51 -0.43 7.53
C HIS A 22 -17.31 0.50 7.64
N HIS A 23 -17.51 1.78 7.31
CA HIS A 23 -16.44 2.78 7.34
C HIS A 23 -15.72 2.83 8.69
N LYS A 24 -16.47 2.77 9.80
CA LYS A 24 -15.94 2.76 11.17
C LYS A 24 -15.03 1.57 11.50
N ASP A 25 -15.21 0.45 10.79
CA ASP A 25 -14.52 -0.82 11.05
C ASP A 25 -13.35 -1.04 10.07
N LYS A 26 -13.12 -0.11 9.14
CA LYS A 26 -12.17 -0.28 8.02
C LYS A 26 -10.73 -0.48 8.50
N LEU A 27 -10.26 0.34 9.45
CA LEU A 27 -8.90 0.23 9.99
C LEU A 27 -8.68 -1.07 10.79
N ALA A 28 -9.66 -1.45 11.61
CA ALA A 28 -9.61 -2.72 12.35
C ALA A 28 -9.61 -3.92 11.40
N SER A 29 -10.41 -3.85 10.34
CA SER A 29 -10.49 -4.89 9.29
C SER A 29 -9.18 -4.99 8.50
N LEU A 30 -8.55 -3.85 8.18
CA LEU A 30 -7.22 -3.80 7.55
C LEU A 30 -6.17 -4.51 8.41
N VAL A 31 -6.08 -4.20 9.71
CA VAL A 31 -5.12 -4.85 10.61
C VAL A 31 -5.34 -6.34 10.69
N ARG A 32 -6.60 -6.79 10.74
CA ARG A 32 -6.94 -8.21 10.71
C ARG A 32 -6.47 -8.87 9.41
N LEU A 33 -6.65 -8.21 8.26
CA LEU A 33 -6.19 -8.71 6.97
C LEU A 33 -4.66 -8.85 6.94
N LEU A 34 -3.93 -7.81 7.36
CA LEU A 34 -2.46 -7.83 7.40
C LEU A 34 -1.94 -8.93 8.34
N SER A 35 -2.61 -9.14 9.47
CA SER A 35 -2.21 -10.15 10.47
C SER A 35 -2.43 -11.59 9.98
N VAL A 36 -3.50 -11.84 9.22
CA VAL A 36 -3.87 -13.18 8.73
C VAL A 36 -2.96 -13.62 7.58
N HIS A 37 -2.64 -12.70 6.67
CA HIS A 37 -1.89 -13.03 5.45
C HIS A 37 -0.37 -12.91 5.60
N GLN A 38 0.13 -12.34 6.72
CA GLN A 38 1.56 -12.19 7.00
C GLN A 38 2.37 -11.65 5.82
N PHE A 39 1.86 -10.60 5.16
CA PHE A 39 2.56 -9.97 4.05
C PHE A 39 3.94 -9.47 4.51
N GLU A 40 5.00 -9.84 3.78
CA GLU A 40 6.33 -9.30 4.02
C GLU A 40 6.36 -7.80 3.74
N HIS A 41 5.78 -7.40 2.60
CA HIS A 41 5.70 -6.01 2.15
C HIS A 41 4.35 -5.74 1.47
N GLY A 42 3.82 -4.53 1.64
CA GLY A 42 2.55 -4.15 1.03
C GLY A 42 2.42 -2.64 0.83
N MET A 43 1.61 -2.24 -0.15
CA MET A 43 1.30 -0.84 -0.44
C MET A 43 -0.19 -0.58 -0.23
N ILE A 44 -0.51 0.42 0.61
CA ILE A 44 -1.89 0.78 0.94
C ILE A 44 -2.19 2.16 0.37
N PHE A 45 -3.06 2.20 -0.63
CA PHE A 45 -3.49 3.45 -1.25
C PHE A 45 -4.66 4.08 -0.48
N CYS A 46 -4.53 5.37 -0.20
CA CYS A 46 -5.56 6.18 0.42
C CYS A 46 -5.95 7.35 -0.49
N ASN A 47 -7.19 7.81 -0.41
CA ASN A 47 -7.69 8.88 -1.28
C ASN A 47 -7.11 10.26 -0.93
N THR A 48 -6.72 10.50 0.32
CA THR A 48 -6.24 11.81 0.79
C THR A 48 -5.01 11.67 1.67
N LYS A 49 -4.19 12.71 1.74
CA LYS A 49 -3.01 12.77 2.61
C LYS A 49 -3.36 12.62 4.09
N ALA A 50 -4.50 13.18 4.50
CA ALA A 50 -5.02 13.03 5.85
C ALA A 50 -5.32 11.56 6.19
N LEU A 51 -5.93 10.83 5.25
CA LEU A 51 -6.17 9.39 5.42
C LEU A 51 -4.88 8.58 5.43
N VAL A 52 -3.88 8.95 4.60
CA VAL A 52 -2.55 8.31 4.67
C VAL A 52 -1.98 8.44 6.07
N LYS A 53 -2.01 9.66 6.64
CA LYS A 53 -1.51 9.90 8.00
C LYS A 53 -2.28 9.08 9.05
N GLU A 54 -3.61 9.10 9.00
CA GLU A 54 -4.46 8.33 9.92
C GLU A 54 -4.15 6.83 9.87
N VAL A 55 -4.00 6.27 8.66
CA VAL A 55 -3.66 4.85 8.47
C VAL A 55 -2.28 4.54 9.02
N VAL A 56 -1.27 5.37 8.73
CA VAL A 56 0.11 5.18 9.23
C VAL A 56 0.14 5.23 10.76
N ASP A 57 -0.45 6.25 11.37
CA ASP A 57 -0.49 6.40 12.83
C ASP A 57 -1.23 5.21 13.49
N TYR A 58 -2.31 4.73 12.86
CA TYR A 58 -3.03 3.56 13.36
C TYR A 58 -2.21 2.28 13.25
N LEU A 59 -1.55 2.04 12.12
CA LEU A 59 -0.71 0.85 11.90
C LEU A 59 0.51 0.83 12.84
N ASP A 60 1.16 1.99 13.04
CA ASP A 60 2.25 2.15 14.01
C ASP A 60 1.78 1.80 15.44
N SER A 61 0.59 2.26 15.83
CA SER A 61 -0.02 1.90 17.14
C SER A 61 -0.31 0.40 17.31
N LYS A 62 -0.31 -0.37 16.22
CA LYS A 62 -0.48 -1.83 16.21
C LYS A 62 0.82 -2.59 15.99
N GLY A 63 1.96 -1.89 15.91
CA GLY A 63 3.29 -2.48 15.77
C GLY A 63 3.69 -2.82 14.33
N PHE A 64 3.01 -2.25 13.33
CA PHE A 64 3.42 -2.38 11.93
C PHE A 64 4.36 -1.24 11.54
N ASP A 65 5.45 -1.56 10.84
CA ASP A 65 6.36 -0.57 10.24
C ASP A 65 5.73 0.02 8.97
N ALA A 66 4.99 1.12 9.14
CA ALA A 66 4.32 1.82 8.07
C ALA A 66 4.90 3.22 7.88
N VAL A 67 5.08 3.63 6.61
CA VAL A 67 5.56 4.96 6.25
C VAL A 67 4.62 5.62 5.25
N SER A 68 4.43 6.93 5.38
CA SER A 68 3.59 7.70 4.45
C SER A 68 4.35 8.00 3.16
N LEU A 69 3.65 7.92 2.02
CA LEU A 69 4.13 8.39 0.72
C LEU A 69 3.07 9.29 0.08
N HIS A 70 3.33 10.58 -0.04
CA HIS A 70 2.38 11.53 -0.62
C HIS A 70 3.05 12.69 -1.38
N GLY A 71 2.26 13.43 -2.15
CA GLY A 71 2.76 14.48 -3.06
C GLY A 71 3.42 15.70 -2.42
N ASP A 72 3.20 15.95 -1.12
CA ASP A 72 3.87 17.07 -0.40
C ASP A 72 5.26 16.72 0.13
N MET A 73 5.72 15.49 -0.07
CA MET A 73 7.07 15.09 0.36
C MET A 73 8.11 15.57 -0.62
N GLU A 74 9.30 15.89 -0.12
CA GLU A 74 10.43 16.21 -0.98
C GLU A 74 10.78 15.00 -1.83
N GLN A 75 11.17 15.24 -3.09
CA GLN A 75 11.45 14.16 -4.05
C GLN A 75 12.50 13.17 -3.52
N ARG A 76 13.51 13.68 -2.80
CA ARG A 76 14.54 12.87 -2.15
C ARG A 76 13.98 11.92 -1.09
N GLU A 77 13.03 12.37 -0.28
CA GLU A 77 12.39 11.55 0.75
C GLU A 77 11.56 10.43 0.11
N ARG A 78 10.83 10.77 -0.96
CA ARG A 78 10.03 9.79 -1.74
C ARG A 78 10.91 8.68 -2.29
N GLU A 79 12.05 9.03 -2.87
CA GLU A 79 13.01 8.07 -3.42
C GLU A 79 13.60 7.17 -2.33
N GLN A 80 13.96 7.73 -1.17
CA GLN A 80 14.48 6.94 -0.05
C GLN A 80 13.46 5.90 0.46
N ILE A 81 12.18 6.28 0.57
CA ILE A 81 11.11 5.35 0.96
C ILE A 81 10.94 4.23 -0.06
N LEU A 82 10.95 4.56 -1.35
CA LEU A 82 10.82 3.56 -2.42
C LEU A 82 12.02 2.62 -2.47
N ILE A 83 13.23 3.12 -2.22
CA ILE A 83 14.44 2.30 -2.10
C ILE A 83 14.31 1.35 -0.91
N ARG A 84 13.92 1.85 0.27
CA ARG A 84 13.70 1.01 1.46
C ARG A 84 12.66 -0.08 1.18
N PHE A 85 11.55 0.27 0.54
CA PHE A 85 10.49 -0.69 0.19
C PHE A 85 10.95 -1.78 -0.80
N LYS A 86 11.88 -1.47 -1.71
CA LYS A 86 12.40 -2.43 -2.70
C LYS A 86 13.47 -3.39 -2.14
N HIS A 87 14.18 -2.98 -1.09
CA HIS A 87 15.36 -3.69 -0.57
C HIS A 87 15.13 -4.40 0.76
N HIS A 88 13.93 -4.28 1.34
CA HIS A 88 13.45 -5.17 2.40
C HIS A 88 12.77 -6.38 1.75
#